data_AF-A0A1J5WLV7-F1
#
_entry.id   AF-A0A1J5WLV7-F1
#
_cell.length_a   1.000
_cell.length_b   1.000
_cell.length_c   1.000
_cell.angle_alpha   90.00
_cell.angle_beta   90.00
_cell.angle_gamma   90.00
#
_symmetry.space_group_name_H-M   'P 1'
#
loop_
_entity.id
_entity.type
_entity.pdbx_description
1 polymer ?
#
loop_
_entity_poly.entity_id
_entity_poly.type
_entity_poly.pdbx_seq_one_letter_code
_entity_poly.pdbx_strand_id
1 'polypeptide(L)' 'MKFEEHIGKTYIEECPHGNYDRTLFVTRKDFPENSRIMNDSSAMTMDYIEDRLNVIYDDRNKIIKTYFG' A
#
# COMPACT_ATOMS: atom_id res chain seq x y z
N MET A 1 11.79 2.02 9.19
CA MET A 1 10.35 2.34 9.35
C MET A 1 9.58 1.08 8.98
N LYS A 2 8.64 0.60 9.81
CA LYS A 2 7.90 -0.64 9.55
C LYS A 2 6.50 -0.29 9.04
N PHE A 3 6.21 -0.58 7.76
CA PHE A 3 4.90 -0.34 7.14
C PHE A 3 3.88 -1.47 7.44
N GLU A 4 4.28 -2.44 8.25
CA GLU A 4 3.44 -3.56 8.71
C GLU A 4 2.20 -3.08 9.47
N GLU A 5 2.23 -1.87 10.06
CA GLU A 5 1.08 -1.26 10.74
C GLU A 5 -0.08 -0.89 9.81
N HIS A 6 0.17 -0.84 8.50
CA HIS A 6 -0.87 -0.60 7.50
C HIS A 6 -1.55 -1.89 7.04
N ILE A 7 -1.02 -3.07 7.41
CA ILE A 7 -1.64 -4.35 7.10
C ILE A 7 -3.01 -4.39 7.76
N GLY A 8 -4.03 -4.68 6.96
CA GLY A 8 -5.42 -4.71 7.36
C GLY A 8 -6.19 -3.41 7.17
N LYS A 9 -5.51 -2.30 6.85
CA LYS A 9 -6.16 -1.04 6.47
C LYS A 9 -6.59 -1.08 5.00
N THR A 10 -7.61 -0.29 4.68
CA THR A 10 -8.11 -0.15 3.31
C THR A 10 -7.33 0.94 2.57
N TYR A 11 -6.73 0.58 1.45
CA TYR A 11 -6.08 1.50 0.53
C TYR A 11 -7.12 2.28 -0.28
N ILE A 12 -6.94 3.59 -0.36
CA ILE A 12 -7.72 4.49 -1.21
C ILE A 12 -6.75 5.38 -1.99
N GLU A 13 -6.96 5.49 -3.31
CA GLU A 13 -6.03 6.19 -4.20
C GLU A 13 -5.99 7.69 -3.91
N GLU A 14 -7.18 8.28 -3.76
CA GLU A 14 -7.37 9.64 -3.32
C GLU A 14 -8.26 9.69 -2.09
N CYS A 15 -7.99 10.67 -1.24
CA CYS A 15 -8.83 11.01 -0.12
C CYS A 15 -10.20 11.48 -0.65
N PRO A 16 -11.30 10.72 -0.48
CA PRO A 16 -12.61 11.23 -0.84
C PRO A 16 -12.88 12.47 0.03
N HIS A 17 -13.26 13.58 -0.59
CA HIS A 17 -13.48 14.88 0.06
C HIS A 17 -14.09 14.73 1.47
N GLY A 18 -13.27 14.90 2.50
CA GLY A 18 -13.65 14.69 3.91
C GLY A 18 -12.51 14.23 4.81
N ASN A 19 -12.74 14.26 6.13
CA ASN A 19 -11.89 13.59 7.10
C ASN A 19 -12.16 12.08 7.03
N TYR A 20 -11.19 11.30 6.56
CA TYR A 20 -11.25 9.83 6.66
C TYR A 20 -10.49 9.36 7.91
N ASP A 21 -10.91 8.22 8.42
CA ASP A 21 -10.30 7.62 9.59
C ASP A 21 -8.95 6.96 9.25
N ARG A 22 -7.84 7.59 9.65
CA ARG A 22 -6.47 7.08 9.46
C ARG A 22 -6.18 5.79 10.22
N THR A 23 -7.05 5.39 11.14
CA THR A 23 -6.96 4.06 11.79
C THR A 23 -7.43 2.95 10.87
N LEU A 24 -8.34 3.24 9.94
CA LEU A 24 -8.96 2.26 9.04
C LEU A 24 -8.50 2.38 7.59
N PHE A 25 -8.11 3.57 7.15
CA PHE A 25 -7.76 3.86 5.76
C PHE A 25 -6.36 4.44 5.61
N VAL A 26 -5.76 4.19 4.46
CA VAL A 26 -4.46 4.73 4.06
C VAL A 26 -4.49 5.15 2.59
N THR A 27 -3.69 6.15 2.28
CA THR A 27 -3.58 6.76 0.95
C THR A 27 -2.17 6.60 0.39
N ARG A 28 -1.98 6.96 -0.88
CA ARG A 28 -0.64 7.01 -1.49
C ARG A 28 0.35 7.88 -0.69
N LYS A 29 -0.13 8.91 -0.01
CA LYS A 29 0.69 9.85 0.78
C LYS A 29 1.25 9.25 2.06
N ASP A 30 0.71 8.14 2.53
CA ASP A 30 1.18 7.43 3.72
C ASP A 30 2.39 6.51 3.41
N PHE A 31 2.77 6.40 2.13
CA PHE A 31 3.90 5.60 1.66
C PHE A 31 5.02 6.48 1.08
N PRO A 32 6.26 5.97 1.02
CA PRO A 32 7.36 6.65 0.33
C PRO A 32 7.02 6.90 -1.13
N GLU A 33 7.62 7.94 -1.72
CA GLU A 33 7.42 8.28 -3.13
C GLU A 33 7.78 7.10 -4.05
N ASN A 34 8.88 6.41 -3.72
CA ASN A 34 9.36 5.19 -4.39
C ASN A 34 8.59 3.93 -3.96
N SER A 35 7.28 4.02 -3.71
CA SER A 35 6.44 2.86 -3.43
C SER A 35 5.75 2.32 -4.68
N ARG A 36 5.56 1.02 -4.75
CA ARG A 36 4.75 0.34 -5.77
C ARG A 36 3.55 -0.28 -5.07
N ILE A 37 2.35 0.23 -5.35
CA ILE A 37 1.10 -0.24 -4.75
C ILE A 37 0.36 -1.05 -5.80
N MET A 38 0.02 -2.30 -5.50
CA MET A 38 -0.51 -3.25 -6.48
C MET A 38 -1.57 -4.17 -5.87
N ASN A 39 -2.53 -4.57 -6.69
CA ASN A 39 -3.46 -5.64 -6.34
C ASN A 39 -2.75 -7.01 -6.41
N ASP A 40 -3.10 -7.93 -5.53
CA ASP A 40 -2.50 -9.27 -5.41
C ASP A 40 -2.69 -10.17 -6.64
N SER A 41 -3.68 -9.89 -7.48
CA SER A 41 -3.91 -10.56 -8.76
C SER A 41 -3.02 -10.02 -9.90
N SER A 42 -2.22 -8.99 -9.64
CA SER A 42 -1.33 -8.39 -10.66
C SER A 42 -0.12 -9.28 -10.91
N ALA A 43 0.16 -9.58 -12.18
CA ALA A 43 1.43 -10.22 -12.55
C ALA A 43 2.59 -9.26 -12.28
N MET A 44 3.60 -9.72 -11.52
CA MET A 44 4.76 -8.91 -11.15
C MET A 44 6.02 -9.40 -11.86
N THR A 45 6.80 -8.46 -12.38
CA THR A 45 8.21 -8.70 -12.68
C THR A 45 8.99 -8.84 -11.37
N MET A 46 9.94 -9.77 -11.31
CA MET A 46 10.81 -9.97 -10.14
C MET A 46 12.05 -9.06 -10.21
N ASP A 47 11.85 -7.79 -10.55
CA ASP A 47 12.91 -6.79 -10.52
C ASP A 47 13.17 -6.38 -9.06
N TYR A 48 14.43 -6.46 -8.61
CA TYR A 48 14.81 -6.05 -7.25
C TYR A 48 15.24 -4.58 -7.22
N ILE A 49 14.58 -3.77 -6.38
CA ILE A 49 14.95 -2.39 -6.10
C ILE A 49 14.98 -2.19 -4.59
N GLU A 50 16.17 -2.09 -4.01
CA GLU A 50 16.41 -2.07 -2.55
C GLU A 50 15.54 -1.02 -1.81
N ASP A 51 15.45 0.19 -2.36
CA ASP A 51 14.72 1.30 -1.74
C ASP A 51 13.23 1.37 -2.11
N ARG A 52 12.70 0.38 -2.85
CA ARG A 52 11.30 0.38 -3.28
C ARG A 52 10.41 -0.34 -2.29
N LEU A 53 9.41 0.37 -1.75
CA LEU A 53 8.38 -0.27 -0.93
C LEU A 53 7.30 -0.89 -1.82
N ASN A 54 7.14 -2.20 -1.80
CA ASN A 54 6.00 -2.88 -2.39
C ASN A 54 4.87 -2.97 -1.37
N VAL A 55 3.68 -2.51 -1.76
CA VAL A 55 2.44 -2.60 -0.99
C VAL A 55 1.45 -3.41 -1.81
N ILE A 56 1.00 -4.53 -1.25
CA ILE A 56 0.05 -5.43 -1.90
C ILE A 56 -1.29 -5.35 -1.19
N TYR A 57 -2.34 -5.11 -1.95
CA TYR A 57 -3.72 -5.09 -1.48
C TYR A 57 -4.56 -6.17 -2.18
N ASP A 58 -5.58 -6.68 -1.49
CA ASP A 58 -6.51 -7.68 -2.04
C ASP A 58 -7.62 -7.04 -2.89
N ASP A 59 -8.51 -7.86 -3.46
CA ASP A 59 -9.67 -7.37 -4.25
C ASP A 59 -10.65 -6.48 -3.49
N ARG A 60 -10.53 -6.38 -2.16
CA ARG A 60 -11.33 -5.49 -1.30
C ARG A 60 -10.56 -4.21 -0.94
N ASN A 61 -9.46 -3.93 -1.63
CA ASN A 61 -8.52 -2.84 -1.36
C ASN A 61 -7.86 -2.93 0.03
N LYS A 62 -7.85 -4.09 0.68
CA LYS A 62 -7.23 -4.26 2.00
C LYS A 62 -5.77 -4.61 1.84
N ILE A 63 -4.88 -3.89 2.53
CA ILE A 63 -3.45 -4.19 2.49
C ILE A 63 -3.20 -5.51 3.19
N ILE A 64 -2.58 -6.45 2.48
CA ILE A 64 -2.25 -7.79 2.99
C ILE A 64 -0.76 -7.97 3.19
N LYS A 65 0.09 -7.18 2.51
CA LYS A 65 1.54 -7.32 2.59
C LYS A 65 2.26 -6.03 2.25
N THR A 66 3.36 -5.77 2.96
CA THR A 66 4.31 -4.69 2.67
C THR A 66 5.75 -5.20 2.80
N TYR A 67 6.62 -4.90 1.85
CA TYR A 67 8.05 -5.25 1.93
C TYR A 67 8.91 -4.39 1.02
N PHE A 68 10.19 -4.24 1.34
CA PHE A 68 11.16 -3.56 0.47
C PHE A 68 11.76 -4.54 -0.55
N GLY A 69 11.89 -4.10 -1.80
CA GLY A 69 12.55 -4.84 -2.87
C GLY A 69 12.02 -4.65 -4.29
#